data_AF-A0A2G6D745-F1
#
_entry.id   AF-A0A2G6D745-F1
#
_cell.length_a   1.000
_cell.length_b   1.000
_cell.length_c   1.000
_cell.angle_alpha   90.00
_cell.angle_beta   90.00
_cell.angle_gamma   90.00
#
_symmetry.space_group_name_H-M   'P 1'
#
loop_
_entity.id
_entity.type
_entity.pdbx_description
1 polymer ?
#
loop_
_entity_poly.entity_id
_entity_poly.type
_entity_poly.pdbx_seq_one_letter_code
_entity_poly.pdbx_strand_id
1 'polypeptide(L)'
;FPSDYTPPPDYPRDELYYTTIDPLYAHCPNTSVAEALIKINPDLRNIANKDNGNTALHNYAKQFTAFNYLEEYNATENWVSFGEKLITKVNVNIQNKKGQTPLHLLLTVYSPLSKERLAFAKAIIHAGADLDLRDKKGVSVRDLMLRYSGMMPLP
;
A
#
# COMPACT_ATOMS: atom_id res chain seq x y z
N PHE A 1 17.61 5.68 1.05
CA PHE A 1 18.86 5.20 0.45
C PHE A 1 19.50 6.33 -0.32
N PRO A 2 20.82 6.51 -0.20
CA PRO A 2 21.53 7.52 -0.95
C PRO A 2 21.45 7.23 -2.47
N SER A 3 21.60 8.25 -3.30
CA SER A 3 21.45 8.17 -4.77
C SER A 3 22.47 7.25 -5.45
N ASP A 4 23.49 6.83 -4.72
CA ASP A 4 24.56 5.90 -5.10
C ASP A 4 24.30 4.46 -4.63
N TYR A 5 23.13 4.18 -4.03
CA TYR A 5 22.80 2.83 -3.60
C TYR A 5 22.74 1.88 -4.81
N THR A 6 23.76 1.03 -4.87
CA THR A 6 23.84 -0.12 -5.76
C THR A 6 23.47 -1.35 -4.94
N PRO A 7 22.33 -2.00 -5.20
CA PRO A 7 22.00 -3.26 -4.54
C PRO A 7 23.09 -4.30 -4.85
N PRO A 8 23.34 -5.27 -3.95
CA PRO A 8 24.25 -6.37 -4.23
C PRO A 8 23.88 -7.06 -5.56
N PRO A 9 24.86 -7.49 -6.38
CA PRO A 9 24.61 -8.03 -7.72
C PRO A 9 23.60 -9.19 -7.76
N ASP A 10 23.53 -9.97 -6.68
CA ASP A 10 22.69 -11.15 -6.56
C ASP A 10 21.39 -10.91 -5.77
N TYR A 11 21.08 -9.66 -5.44
CA TYR A 11 19.90 -9.36 -4.63
C TYR A 11 18.62 -9.42 -5.49
N PRO A 12 17.62 -10.24 -5.12
CA PRO A 12 16.39 -10.37 -5.91
C PRO A 12 15.65 -9.04 -6.07
N ARG A 13 15.19 -8.74 -7.29
CA ARG A 13 14.53 -7.46 -7.61
C ARG A 13 13.24 -7.25 -6.82
N ASP A 14 12.50 -8.32 -6.57
CA ASP A 14 11.30 -8.32 -5.73
C ASP A 14 11.64 -7.96 -4.29
N GLU A 15 12.69 -8.57 -3.72
CA GLU A 15 13.15 -8.23 -2.37
C GLU A 15 13.59 -6.75 -2.26
N LEU A 16 14.32 -6.25 -3.25
CA LEU A 16 14.69 -4.83 -3.29
C LEU A 16 13.47 -3.92 -3.43
N TYR A 17 12.53 -4.32 -4.26
CA TYR A 17 11.31 -3.57 -4.47
C TYR A 17 10.52 -3.43 -3.16
N TYR A 18 10.37 -4.50 -2.37
CA TYR A 18 9.68 -4.40 -1.07
C TYR A 18 10.42 -3.58 -0.04
N THR A 19 11.75 -3.72 0.07
CA THR A 19 12.53 -2.92 1.03
C THR A 19 12.46 -1.43 0.71
N THR A 20 12.35 -1.05 -0.56
CA THR A 20 12.20 0.35 -0.96
C THR A 20 10.83 0.95 -0.70
N ILE A 21 9.82 0.14 -0.34
CA ILE A 21 8.43 0.58 -0.12
C ILE A 21 7.85 0.14 1.24
N ASP A 22 8.60 -0.57 2.09
CA ASP A 22 8.14 -1.02 3.40
C ASP A 22 8.32 0.08 4.48
N PRO A 23 7.23 0.57 5.10
CA PRO A 23 7.30 1.56 6.18
C PRO A 23 8.08 1.10 7.42
N LEU A 24 8.23 -0.21 7.65
CA LEU A 24 8.96 -0.72 8.82
C LEU A 24 10.46 -0.45 8.73
N TYR A 25 11.00 -0.32 7.51
CA TYR A 25 12.43 -0.16 7.26
C TYR A 25 12.79 1.22 6.73
N ALA A 26 11.82 1.99 6.23
CA ALA A 26 12.04 3.32 5.71
C ALA A 26 10.96 4.29 6.18
N HIS A 27 11.37 5.44 6.74
CA HIS A 27 10.47 6.55 7.07
C HIS A 27 9.77 7.12 5.81
N CYS A 28 10.41 6.98 4.64
CA CYS A 28 9.86 7.28 3.32
C CYS A 28 10.32 6.22 2.30
N PRO A 29 9.44 5.67 1.44
CA PRO A 29 9.82 4.81 0.35
C PRO A 29 10.78 5.56 -0.57
N ASN A 30 11.77 4.82 -1.08
CA ASN A 30 12.64 5.34 -2.13
C ASN A 30 11.91 5.24 -3.46
N THR A 31 11.06 6.23 -3.74
CA THR A 31 10.20 6.26 -4.92
C THR A 31 11.03 6.17 -6.20
N SER A 32 12.21 6.79 -6.26
CA SER A 32 13.11 6.72 -7.42
C SER A 32 13.57 5.30 -7.73
N VAL A 33 14.02 4.54 -6.73
CA VAL A 33 14.47 3.15 -6.92
C VAL A 33 13.28 2.24 -7.23
N ALA A 34 12.17 2.40 -6.51
CA ALA A 34 10.96 1.63 -6.75
C ALA A 34 10.41 1.86 -8.18
N GLU A 35 10.44 3.10 -8.68
CA GLU A 35 10.05 3.44 -10.05
C GLU A 35 10.99 2.82 -11.10
N ALA A 36 12.30 2.86 -10.86
CA ALA A 36 13.27 2.21 -11.75
C ALA A 36 13.03 0.69 -11.83
N LEU A 37 12.75 0.04 -10.71
CA LEU A 37 12.44 -1.39 -10.67
C LEU A 37 11.14 -1.73 -11.38
N ILE A 38 10.07 -0.95 -11.17
CA ILE A 38 8.80 -1.09 -11.88
C ILE A 38 8.99 -0.93 -13.40
N LYS A 39 9.85 0.00 -13.83
CA LYS A 39 10.14 0.21 -15.26
C LYS A 39 10.81 -1.00 -15.89
N ILE A 40 11.68 -1.69 -15.14
CA ILE A 40 12.36 -2.91 -15.58
C ILE A 40 11.40 -4.10 -15.56
N ASN A 41 10.60 -4.23 -14.50
CA ASN A 41 9.64 -5.32 -14.32
C ASN A 41 8.33 -4.78 -13.70
N PRO A 42 7.31 -4.49 -14.53
CA PRO A 42 6.02 -4.00 -14.06
C PRO A 42 5.25 -4.97 -13.16
N ASP A 43 5.51 -6.28 -13.28
CA ASP A 43 4.79 -7.32 -12.54
C ASP A 43 5.11 -7.29 -11.05
N LEU A 44 6.23 -6.67 -10.65
CA LEU A 44 6.63 -6.49 -9.25
C LEU A 44 5.53 -5.90 -8.38
N ARG A 45 4.65 -5.05 -8.95
CA ARG A 45 3.51 -4.46 -8.24
C ARG A 45 2.55 -5.51 -7.66
N ASN A 46 2.42 -6.65 -8.35
CA ASN A 46 1.47 -7.72 -8.05
C ASN A 46 2.12 -8.91 -7.34
N ILE A 47 3.44 -8.97 -7.26
CA ILE A 47 4.10 -10.04 -6.51
C ILE A 47 3.82 -9.82 -5.02
N ALA A 48 3.61 -10.89 -4.28
CA ALA A 48 3.50 -10.89 -2.83
C ALA A 48 4.85 -11.29 -2.22
N ASN A 49 5.33 -10.55 -1.22
CA ASN A 49 6.58 -10.89 -0.56
C ASN A 49 6.49 -12.24 0.17
N LYS A 50 7.65 -12.88 0.35
CA LYS A 50 7.77 -14.19 0.99
C LYS A 50 7.40 -14.19 2.48
N ASP A 51 7.50 -13.05 3.17
CA ASP A 51 7.39 -12.99 4.63
C ASP A 51 5.93 -13.01 5.09
N ASN A 52 5.15 -12.01 4.66
CA ASN A 52 3.76 -11.82 5.07
C ASN A 52 2.77 -11.84 3.90
N GLY A 53 3.25 -12.02 2.67
CA GLY A 53 2.41 -12.02 1.47
C GLY A 53 1.92 -10.63 1.06
N ASN A 54 2.49 -9.56 1.62
CA ASN A 54 2.15 -8.22 1.19
C ASN A 54 2.71 -7.96 -0.21
N THR A 55 1.85 -7.42 -1.06
CA THR A 55 2.28 -6.75 -2.29
C THR A 55 2.78 -5.34 -2.00
N ALA A 56 3.26 -4.67 -3.04
CA ALA A 56 3.63 -3.26 -2.98
C ALA A 56 2.53 -2.39 -2.38
N LEU A 57 1.31 -2.62 -2.85
CA LEU A 57 0.14 -1.84 -2.48
C LEU A 57 -0.25 -2.07 -1.01
N HIS A 58 -0.03 -3.28 -0.47
CA HIS A 58 -0.22 -3.54 0.96
C HIS A 58 0.76 -2.73 1.81
N ASN A 59 2.04 -2.71 1.43
CA ASN A 59 3.06 -1.97 2.16
C ASN A 59 2.79 -0.46 2.09
N TYR A 60 2.40 0.05 0.92
CA TYR A 60 1.96 1.44 0.77
C TYR A 60 0.71 1.74 1.63
N ALA A 61 -0.28 0.85 1.67
CA ALA A 61 -1.48 1.04 2.50
C ALA A 61 -1.17 1.03 4.01
N LYS A 62 -0.22 0.20 4.47
CA LYS A 62 0.24 0.18 5.88
C LYS A 62 0.80 1.52 6.34
N GLN A 63 1.29 2.37 5.44
CA GLN A 63 1.94 3.62 5.82
C GLN A 63 0.95 4.54 6.54
N PHE A 64 -0.26 4.67 6.02
CA PHE A 64 -1.35 5.41 6.67
C PHE A 64 -1.76 4.82 8.04
N THR A 65 -1.31 3.61 8.37
CA THR A 65 -1.59 2.96 9.65
C THR A 65 -0.47 3.14 10.66
N ALA A 66 0.79 3.20 10.19
CA ALA A 66 1.97 3.29 11.04
C ALA A 66 2.24 4.73 11.53
N PHE A 67 1.86 5.74 10.74
CA PHE A 67 2.20 7.15 11.02
C PHE A 67 1.19 7.91 11.87
N ASN A 68 0.13 7.27 12.41
CA ASN A 68 -0.80 7.92 13.33
C ASN A 68 -0.16 8.38 14.67
N TYR A 69 1.12 8.09 14.89
CA TYR A 69 1.86 8.50 16.10
C TYR A 69 2.76 9.73 15.90
N LEU A 70 2.91 10.25 14.68
CA LEU A 70 3.80 11.38 14.40
C LEU A 70 3.00 12.47 13.66
N GLU A 71 2.40 13.39 14.43
CA GLU A 71 1.63 14.55 13.93
C GLU A 71 2.41 15.45 12.95
N GLU A 72 3.73 15.27 12.86
CA GLU A 72 4.65 16.18 12.18
C GLU A 72 4.95 15.80 10.72
N TYR A 73 4.49 14.64 10.24
CA TYR A 73 4.83 14.16 8.90
C TYR A 73 3.71 14.37 7.88
N ASN A 74 3.68 15.56 7.28
CA ASN A 74 2.87 15.81 6.10
C ASN A 74 3.36 14.91 4.95
N ALA A 75 2.46 14.14 4.34
CA ALA A 75 2.77 13.39 3.13
C ALA A 75 3.35 14.35 2.08
N THR A 76 4.60 14.11 1.66
CA THR A 76 5.24 14.95 0.65
C THR A 76 4.60 14.69 -0.72
N GLU A 77 4.63 15.67 -1.63
CA GLU A 77 4.07 15.54 -2.99
C GLU A 77 4.62 14.31 -3.74
N ASN A 78 5.88 13.95 -3.49
CA ASN A 78 6.55 12.79 -4.08
C ASN A 78 5.92 11.44 -3.69
N TRP A 79 5.27 11.38 -2.53
CA TRP A 79 4.65 10.17 -2.03
C TRP A 79 3.26 9.93 -2.58
N VAL A 80 2.46 11.00 -2.65
CA VAL A 80 1.11 10.95 -3.21
C VAL A 80 1.20 10.54 -4.68
N SER A 81 2.09 11.20 -5.44
CA SER A 81 2.34 10.88 -6.84
C SER A 81 2.86 9.45 -7.04
N PHE A 82 3.69 8.92 -6.13
CA PHE A 82 4.10 7.52 -6.18
C PHE A 82 2.93 6.55 -5.93
N GLY A 83 2.05 6.85 -4.98
CA GLY A 83 0.86 6.04 -4.71
C GLY A 83 -0.05 5.92 -5.93
N GLU A 84 -0.26 7.03 -6.65
CA GLU A 84 -1.02 7.04 -7.91
C GLU A 84 -0.37 6.14 -8.97
N LYS A 85 0.95 6.26 -9.17
CA LYS A 85 1.71 5.39 -10.10
C LYS A 85 1.63 3.92 -9.71
N LEU A 86 1.52 3.61 -8.42
CA LEU A 86 1.43 2.24 -7.92
C LEU A 86 0.07 1.61 -8.22
N ILE A 87 -1.01 2.40 -8.22
CA ILE A 87 -2.38 1.94 -8.51
C ILE A 87 -2.60 1.68 -10.00
N THR A 88 -1.82 2.29 -10.90
CA THR A 88 -2.00 2.06 -12.33
C THR A 88 -1.73 0.59 -12.72
N LYS A 89 -2.75 -0.09 -13.27
CA LYS A 89 -2.69 -1.48 -13.75
C LYS A 89 -2.24 -2.52 -12.70
N VAL A 90 -2.51 -2.26 -11.42
CA VAL A 90 -2.23 -3.21 -10.33
C VAL A 90 -3.47 -4.03 -10.00
N ASN A 91 -3.29 -5.28 -9.61
CA ASN A 91 -4.35 -6.08 -9.01
C ASN A 91 -4.53 -5.65 -7.54
N VAL A 92 -5.56 -4.85 -7.28
CA VAL A 92 -5.90 -4.33 -5.95
C VAL A 92 -6.53 -5.37 -5.00
N ASN A 93 -6.85 -6.56 -5.51
CA ASN A 93 -7.61 -7.59 -4.80
C ASN A 93 -6.73 -8.73 -4.25
N ILE A 94 -5.41 -8.66 -4.43
CA ILE A 94 -4.49 -9.67 -3.89
C ILE A 94 -4.62 -9.67 -2.36
N GLN A 95 -4.79 -10.86 -1.79
CA GLN A 95 -4.84 -11.06 -0.34
C GLN A 95 -3.47 -11.50 0.18
N ASN A 96 -2.99 -10.85 1.24
CA ASN A 96 -1.78 -11.28 1.94
C ASN A 96 -2.00 -12.57 2.75
N LYS A 97 -0.99 -13.04 3.49
CA LYS A 97 -1.11 -14.27 4.30
C LYS A 97 -2.16 -14.20 5.41
N LYS A 98 -2.70 -13.01 5.74
CA LYS A 98 -3.82 -12.82 6.67
C LYS A 98 -5.18 -12.73 5.96
N GLY A 99 -5.24 -12.93 4.65
CA GLY A 99 -6.45 -12.74 3.84
C GLY A 99 -6.79 -11.27 3.60
N GLN A 100 -5.92 -10.34 4.00
CA GLN A 100 -6.23 -8.91 3.90
C GLN A 100 -5.82 -8.42 2.51
N THR A 101 -6.69 -7.68 1.84
CA THR A 101 -6.31 -6.86 0.67
C THR A 101 -5.62 -5.57 1.13
N PRO A 102 -5.00 -4.79 0.22
CA PRO A 102 -4.47 -3.47 0.56
C PRO A 102 -5.54 -2.55 1.17
N LEU A 103 -6.77 -2.62 0.68
CA LEU A 103 -7.89 -1.82 1.19
C LEU A 103 -8.33 -2.27 2.60
N HIS A 104 -8.23 -3.56 2.94
CA HIS A 104 -8.42 -4.00 4.33
C HIS A 104 -7.42 -3.30 5.25
N LEU A 105 -6.12 -3.32 4.92
CA LEU A 105 -5.09 -2.68 5.73
C LEU A 105 -5.34 -1.18 5.87
N LEU A 106 -5.70 -0.53 4.76
CA LEU A 106 -6.02 0.88 4.74
C LEU A 106 -7.20 1.25 5.64
N LEU A 107 -8.16 0.35 5.89
CA LEU A 107 -9.36 0.63 6.71
C LEU A 107 -9.29 0.06 8.13
N THR A 108 -8.26 -0.71 8.49
CA THR A 108 -8.19 -1.41 9.79
C THR A 108 -7.95 -0.47 10.99
N VAL A 109 -7.59 0.81 10.77
CA VAL A 109 -7.13 1.70 11.85
C VAL A 109 -8.20 2.63 12.38
N TYR A 110 -8.45 2.56 13.68
CA TYR A 110 -9.44 3.34 14.43
C TYR A 110 -9.23 4.86 14.48
N SER A 111 -8.26 5.41 13.74
CA SER A 111 -8.11 6.86 13.57
C SER A 111 -9.01 7.38 12.44
N PRO A 112 -9.45 8.65 12.51
CA PRO A 112 -10.13 9.31 11.40
C PRO A 112 -9.30 9.19 10.10
N LEU A 113 -9.97 8.98 8.97
CA LEU A 113 -9.29 8.98 7.68
C LEU A 113 -8.73 10.37 7.39
N SER A 114 -7.40 10.48 7.23
CA SER A 114 -6.80 11.69 6.64
C SER A 114 -7.31 11.88 5.21
N LYS A 115 -7.20 13.09 4.67
CA LYS A 115 -7.64 13.38 3.29
C LYS A 115 -6.90 12.51 2.28
N GLU A 116 -5.62 12.27 2.50
CA GLU A 116 -4.73 11.45 1.66
C GLU A 116 -5.13 9.97 1.74
N ARG A 117 -5.38 9.45 2.95
CA ARG A 117 -5.86 8.09 3.16
C ARG A 117 -7.21 7.87 2.48
N LEU A 118 -8.12 8.85 2.56
CA LEU A 118 -9.43 8.82 1.91
C LEU A 118 -9.29 8.86 0.37
N ALA A 119 -8.44 9.74 -0.16
CA ALA A 119 -8.17 9.83 -1.60
C ALA A 119 -7.59 8.51 -2.14
N PHE A 120 -6.65 7.92 -1.40
CA PHE A 120 -6.06 6.65 -1.77
C PHE A 120 -7.05 5.49 -1.68
N ALA A 121 -7.90 5.46 -0.65
CA ALA A 121 -8.99 4.48 -0.55
C ALA A 121 -9.92 4.56 -1.75
N LYS A 122 -10.34 5.78 -2.12
CA LYS A 122 -11.13 6.01 -3.32
C LYS A 122 -10.40 5.52 -4.58
N ALA A 123 -9.12 5.82 -4.75
CA ALA A 123 -8.35 5.37 -5.91
C ALA A 123 -8.32 3.84 -6.01
N ILE A 124 -8.15 3.11 -4.90
CA ILE A 124 -8.19 1.65 -4.87
C ILE A 124 -9.59 1.14 -5.28
N ILE A 125 -10.67 1.76 -4.78
CA ILE A 125 -12.05 1.40 -5.15
C ILE A 125 -12.28 1.59 -6.65
N HIS A 126 -11.89 2.75 -7.20
CA HIS A 126 -12.02 3.03 -8.63
C HIS A 126 -11.18 2.09 -9.51
N ALA A 127 -10.10 1.54 -8.97
CA ALA A 127 -9.28 0.52 -9.64
C ALA A 127 -9.89 -0.89 -9.62
N GLY A 128 -11.13 -1.06 -9.15
CA GLY A 128 -11.86 -2.33 -9.18
C GLY A 128 -11.68 -3.18 -7.93
N ALA A 129 -11.60 -2.56 -6.75
CA ALA A 129 -11.53 -3.30 -5.51
C ALA A 129 -12.81 -4.08 -5.24
N ASP A 130 -12.66 -5.39 -5.01
CA ASP A 130 -13.73 -6.26 -4.53
C ASP A 130 -13.92 -6.01 -3.03
N LEU A 131 -15.07 -5.41 -2.69
CA LEU A 131 -15.38 -5.00 -1.33
C LEU A 131 -15.88 -6.17 -0.46
N ASP A 132 -16.17 -7.31 -1.06
CA ASP A 132 -16.78 -8.46 -0.41
C ASP A 132 -15.77 -9.59 -0.11
N LEU A 133 -14.52 -9.45 -0.60
CA LEU A 133 -13.39 -10.27 -0.14
C LEU A 133 -13.25 -10.18 1.38
N ARG A 134 -13.12 -11.35 2.02
CA ARG A 134 -13.00 -11.48 3.47
C ARG A 134 -11.58 -11.84 3.88
N ASP A 135 -11.11 -11.21 4.95
CA ASP A 135 -9.88 -11.64 5.61
C ASP A 135 -10.04 -12.99 6.34
N LYS A 136 -8.96 -13.50 6.94
CA LYS A 136 -8.99 -14.75 7.69
C LYS A 136 -9.85 -14.69 8.97
N LYS A 137 -10.28 -13.51 9.40
CA LYS A 137 -11.24 -13.33 10.50
C LYS A 137 -12.68 -13.26 9.99
N GLY A 138 -12.90 -13.39 8.69
CA GLY A 138 -14.20 -13.29 8.05
C GLY A 138 -14.70 -11.86 7.87
N VAL A 139 -13.86 -10.84 8.07
CA VAL A 139 -14.25 -9.43 7.92
C VAL A 139 -14.00 -8.99 6.48
N SER A 140 -15.01 -8.42 5.81
CA SER A 140 -14.84 -7.83 4.47
C SER A 140 -14.42 -6.37 4.50
N VAL A 141 -13.99 -5.84 3.35
CA VAL A 141 -13.76 -4.40 3.19
C VAL A 141 -15.06 -3.62 3.44
N ARG A 142 -16.19 -4.09 2.93
CA ARG A 142 -17.51 -3.48 3.17
C ARG A 142 -17.84 -3.43 4.65
N ASP A 143 -17.57 -4.52 5.38
CA ASP A 143 -17.76 -4.59 6.84
C ASP A 143 -16.90 -3.53 7.56
N LEU A 144 -15.68 -3.27 7.08
CA LEU A 144 -14.83 -2.20 7.61
C LEU A 144 -15.37 -0.81 7.27
N MET A 145 -15.78 -0.55 6.02
CA MET A 145 -16.32 0.75 5.60
C MET A 145 -17.55 1.16 6.40
N LEU A 146 -18.45 0.20 6.70
CA LEU A 146 -19.64 0.45 7.52
C LEU A 146 -19.32 0.86 8.96
N ARG A 147 -18.16 0.46 9.50
CA ARG A 147 -17.70 0.95 10.81
C ARG A 147 -17.31 2.43 10.77
N TYR A 148 -17.05 2.98 9.58
CA TYR A 148 -16.76 4.40 9.34
C TYR A 148 -17.92 5.15 8.69
N SER A 149 -19.17 4.66 8.78
CA SER A 149 -20.40 5.15 8.11
C SER A 149 -20.76 6.65 8.22
N GLY A 150 -19.89 7.51 8.75
CA GLY A 150 -19.94 8.96 8.57
C GLY A 150 -18.97 9.55 7.52
N MET A 151 -18.02 8.78 6.95
CA MET A 151 -16.86 9.37 6.23
C MET A 151 -16.69 9.00 4.75
N MET A 152 -17.35 7.95 4.25
CA MET A 152 -17.19 7.51 2.86
C MET A 152 -18.56 7.19 2.25
N PRO A 153 -19.10 8.02 1.33
CA PRO A 153 -20.23 7.61 0.52
C PRO A 153 -19.79 6.42 -0.33
N LEU A 154 -20.46 5.28 -0.16
CA LEU A 154 -20.29 4.13 -1.04
C LEU A 154 -20.80 4.53 -2.44
N PRO A 155 -20.10 4.16 -3.53
CA PRO A 155 -20.61 4.33 -4.89
C PRO A 155 -21.85 3.45 -5.14
#